data_AF-A0A3M0XC29-F1
#
_entry.id   AF-A0A3M0XC29-F1
#
_cell.length_a   1.000
_cell.length_b   1.000
_cell.length_c   1.000
_cell.angle_alpha   90.00
_cell.angle_beta   90.00
_cell.angle_gamma   90.00
#
_symmetry.space_group_name_H-M   'P 1'
#
loop_
_entity.id
_entity.type
_entity.pdbx_description
1 polymer ?
#
loop_
_entity_poly.entity_id
_entity_poly.type
_entity_poly.pdbx_seq_one_letter_code
_entity_poly.pdbx_strand_id
1 'polypeptide(L)' 'MDKLKAAQKTGLIIFAVLMVLTIVEYIVGAVENPSVVLLFIIGLVKAALIVQFFMHIARLWSEESH' A
#
# COMPACT_ATOMS: atom_id res chain seq x y z
N MET A 1 -2.04 7.03 26.29
CA MET A 1 -0.82 6.59 25.56
C MET A 1 -1.10 5.46 24.57
N ASP A 2 -2.29 4.83 24.60
CA ASP A 2 -2.59 3.63 23.80
C ASP A 2 -2.95 3.89 22.33
N LYS A 3 -3.57 5.04 22.01
CA LYS A 3 -3.94 5.41 20.63
C LYS A 3 -2.72 5.61 19.71
N LEU A 4 -1.61 6.11 20.25
CA LEU A 4 -0.36 6.32 19.51
C LEU A 4 0.30 4.98 19.14
N LYS A 5 0.26 4.00 20.06
CA LYS A 5 0.76 2.65 19.79
C LYS A 5 -0.08 1.92 18.75
N ALA A 6 -1.40 2.11 18.74
CA ALA A 6 -2.29 1.52 17.75
C ALA A 6 -2.05 2.10 16.34
N ALA A 7 -1.90 3.42 16.20
CA ALA A 7 -1.63 4.07 14.92
C ALA A 7 -0.27 3.62 14.32
N GLN A 8 0.77 3.52 15.16
CA GLN A 8 2.08 3.00 14.73
C GLN A 8 2.02 1.53 14.31
N LYS A 9 1.21 0.70 15.00
CA LYS A 9 0.99 -0.70 14.61
C LYS A 9 0.30 -0.82 13.25
N THR A 10 -0.70 0.01 12.96
CA THR A 10 -1.39 0.01 11.66
C THR A 10 -0.41 0.31 10.52
N GLY A 11 0.40 1.37 10.65
CA GLY A 11 1.40 1.70 9.64
C GLY A 11 2.41 0.56 9.41
N LEU A 12 2.86 -0.10 10.47
CA LEU A 12 3.80 -1.21 10.37
C LEU A 12 3.18 -2.47 9.73
N ILE A 13 1.90 -2.74 10.00
CA ILE A 13 1.16 -3.83 9.34
C ILE A 13 1.00 -3.57 7.85
N ILE A 14 0.57 -2.37 7.45
CA ILE A 14 0.42 -2.04 6.02
C ILE A 14 1.79 -2.06 5.32
N PHE A 15 2.85 -1.61 6.00
CA PHE A 15 4.22 -1.73 5.48
C PHE A 15 4.59 -3.19 5.22
N ALA A 16 4.29 -4.11 6.14
CA ALA A 16 4.52 -5.54 5.94
C ALA A 16 3.71 -6.11 4.77
N VAL A 17 2.44 -5.69 4.61
CA VAL A 17 1.61 -6.07 3.46
C VAL A 17 2.22 -5.59 2.14
N LEU A 18 2.66 -4.33 2.08
CA LEU A 18 3.33 -3.76 0.90
C LEU A 18 4.64 -4.48 0.58
N MET A 19 5.40 -4.88 1.61
CA MET A 19 6.62 -5.66 1.45
C MET A 19 6.32 -7.02 0.81
N VAL A 20 5.33 -7.77 1.31
CA VAL A 20 4.91 -9.06 0.73
C VAL A 20 4.44 -8.88 -0.72
N LEU A 21 3.63 -7.85 -0.98
CA LEU A 21 3.13 -7.56 -2.32
C LEU A 21 4.27 -7.22 -3.31
N THR A 22 5.36 -6.63 -2.81
CA THR A 22 6.57 -6.35 -3.60
C THR A 22 7.36 -7.62 -3.91
N ILE A 23 7.47 -8.56 -2.97
CA ILE A 23 8.09 -9.86 -3.22
C ILE A 23 7.31 -10.63 -4.29
N VAL A 24 5.98 -10.65 -4.19
CA VAL A 24 5.12 -11.30 -5.20
C VAL A 24 5.29 -10.64 -6.57
N GLU A 25 5.31 -9.31 -6.64
CA GLU A 25 5.56 -8.58 -7.88
C GLU A 25 6.90 -8.96 -8.51
N TYR A 26 7.96 -9.01 -7.71
CA TYR A 26 9.29 -9.38 -8.19
C TYR A 26 9.30 -10.78 -8.80
N ILE A 27 8.67 -11.76 -8.13
CA ILE A 27 8.56 -13.13 -8.65
C ILE A 27 7.77 -13.16 -9.97
N VAL A 28 6.65 -12.44 -10.05
CA VAL A 28 5.84 -12.34 -11.27
C VAL A 28 6.58 -11.61 -12.40
N GLY A 29 7.42 -10.63 -12.08
CA GLY A 29 8.23 -9.89 -13.04
C GLY A 29 9.47 -10.65 -13.53
N ALA A 30 9.95 -11.62 -12.74
CA ALA A 30 11.15 -12.39 -13.04
C ALA A 30 10.92 -13.58 -13.99
N VAL A 31 9.67 -13.88 -14.36
CA VAL A 31 9.35 -14.94 -15.34
C VAL A 31 9.64 -14.46 -16.77
N GLU A 32 9.93 -15.37 -17.70
CA GLU A 32 10.30 -15.02 -19.09
C GLU A 32 9.23 -14.22 -19.85
N ASN A 33 7.94 -14.44 -19.52
CA ASN A 33 6.81 -13.70 -20.08
C ASN A 33 5.96 -13.10 -18.96
N PRO A 34 6.41 -11.97 -18.37
CA PRO A 34 5.71 -11.36 -17.25
C PRO A 34 4.39 -10.75 -17.74
N SER A 35 3.30 -11.03 -17.04
CA SER A 35 2.00 -10.45 -17.37
C SER A 35 1.97 -8.98 -16.95
N VAL A 36 2.12 -8.09 -17.92
CA VAL A 36 2.08 -6.63 -17.71
C VAL A 36 0.77 -6.20 -17.04
N VAL A 37 -0.35 -6.81 -17.41
CA VAL A 37 -1.67 -6.52 -16.80
C VAL A 37 -1.66 -6.87 -15.31
N LEU A 38 -1.10 -8.01 -14.94
CA LEU A 38 -1.05 -8.47 -13.54
C LEU A 38 -0.14 -7.57 -12.71
N LEU A 39 1.03 -7.20 -13.23
CA LEU A 39 1.95 -6.23 -12.60
C LEU A 39 1.31 -4.85 -12.45
N PHE A 40 0.53 -4.40 -13.43
CA PHE A 40 -0.17 -3.13 -13.37
C PHE A 40 -1.24 -3.11 -12.27
N ILE A 41 -2.03 -4.19 -12.14
CA ILE A 41 -3.01 -4.35 -11.05
C ILE A 41 -2.31 -4.33 -9.69
N ILE A 42 -1.19 -5.06 -9.55
CA ILE A 42 -0.39 -5.06 -8.31
C ILE A 42 0.09 -3.64 -7.98
N GLY A 43 0.58 -2.89 -8.97
CA GLY A 43 0.99 -1.50 -8.82
C GLY A 43 -0.14 -0.58 -8.36
N LEU A 44 -1.35 -0.73 -8.92
CA LEU A 44 -2.52 0.05 -8.50
C LEU A 44 -2.93 -0.25 -7.05
N VAL A 45 -2.90 -1.52 -6.64
CA VAL A 45 -3.20 -1.91 -5.25
C VAL A 45 -2.19 -1.29 -4.29
N LYS A 46 -0.89 -1.33 -4.61
CA LYS A 46 0.14 -0.65 -3.80
C LYS A 46 -0.11 0.85 -3.71
N ALA A 47 -0.37 1.51 -4.84
CA ALA A 47 -0.62 2.94 -4.89
C ALA A 47 -1.82 3.32 -4.00
N ALA A 48 -2.92 2.57 -4.07
CA ALA A 48 -4.09 2.78 -3.22
C ALA A 48 -3.76 2.63 -1.73
N LEU A 49 -3.04 1.57 -1.34
CA LEU A 49 -2.62 1.36 0.05
C LEU A 49 -1.69 2.48 0.56
N ILE A 50 -0.73 2.92 -0.26
CA ILE A 50 0.18 4.00 0.10
C ILE A 50 -0.58 5.32 0.27
N VAL A 51 -1.44 5.66 -0.68
CA VAL A 51 -2.22 6.90 -0.62
C VAL A 51 -3.18 6.93 0.58
N GLN A 52 -3.79 5.80 0.93
CA GLN A 52 -4.73 5.76 2.06
C GLN A 52 -4.04 5.74 3.44
N PHE A 53 -2.93 5.01 3.59
CA PHE A 53 -2.34 4.77 4.91
C PHE A 53 -1.07 5.57 5.19
N PHE A 54 -0.32 5.98 4.17
CA PHE A 54 0.96 6.67 4.34
C PHE A 54 0.94 8.11 3.87
N MET A 55 0.22 8.43 2.79
CA MET A 55 0.04 9.81 2.38
C MET A 55 -1.15 10.40 3.13
N HIS A 56 -0.93 11.47 3.88
CA HIS A 56 -2.01 12.21 4.54
C HIS A 56 -3.04 12.85 3.57
N ILE A 57 -2.93 12.60 2.26
CA ILE A 57 -3.88 13.02 1.22
C ILE A 57 -5.29 12.49 1.50
N ALA A 58 -5.44 11.26 2.01
CA ALA A 58 -6.75 10.75 2.44
C ALA A 58 -7.38 11.59 3.56
N ARG A 59 -6.54 12.23 4.39
CA ARG A 59 -6.96 13.08 5.50
C ARG A 59 -7.27 14.51 5.03
N LEU A 60 -6.53 15.04 4.07
CA LEU A 60 -6.82 16.33 3.40
C LEU A 60 -8.18 16.28 2.67
N TRP A 61 -8.51 15.16 2.04
CA TRP A 61 -9.83 14.99 1.39
C TRP A 61 -10.97 14.75 2.39
N SER A 62 -10.66 14.36 3.63
CA SER A 62 -11.62 14.22 4.73
C SER A 62 -11.90 15.53 5.46
N GLU A 63 -11.01 16.52 5.39
CA GLU A 63 -11.16 17.81 6.09
C GLU A 63 -12.02 18.84 5.32
N GLU A 64 -12.36 18.58 4.04
CA GLU A 64 -13.21 19.48 3.22
C GLU A 64 -14.72 19.15 3.29
N SER A 65 -15.15 18.25 4.20
CA SER A 65 -16.56 17.88 4.38
C SER A 65 -17.30 18.67 5.48
N HIS A 66 -16.75 19.78 5.99
CA HIS A 66 -17.42 20.62 6.99
C HIS A 66 -17.22 22.12 6.74
#